data_AF-A0A1F6C341-F1
#
_entry.id   AF-A0A1F6C341-F1
#
_cell.length_a   1.000
_cell.length_b   1.000
_cell.length_c   1.000
_cell.angle_alpha   90.00
_cell.angle_beta   90.00
_cell.angle_gamma   90.00
#
_symmetry.space_group_name_H-M   'P 1'
#
loop_
_entity.id
_entity.type
_entity.pdbx_description
1 polymer ?
#
loop_
_entity_poly.entity_id
_entity_poly.type
_entity_poly.pdbx_seq_one_letter_code
_entity_poly.pdbx_strand_id
1 'polypeptide(L)'
;MKAVIILGVIILILIIGFVILKPEKEQVSGGISLEEKEMIDAWIIENDLNQYGDPKDTVYMGGTPLFDEKTGQSIDKYEYILKNHPDGPWFSSN
;
A
#
# COMPACT_ATOMS: atom_id res chain seq x y z
N MET A 1 -49.46 11.97 16.50
CA MET A 1 -48.31 11.77 17.41
C MET A 1 -47.59 10.44 17.18
N LYS A 2 -48.26 9.27 17.24
CA LYS A 2 -47.61 7.96 17.02
C LYS A 2 -46.94 7.80 15.64
N ALA A 3 -47.56 8.30 14.57
CA ALA A 3 -47.01 8.22 13.21
C ALA A 3 -45.69 8.99 13.03
N VAL A 4 -45.52 10.13 13.70
CA VAL A 4 -44.31 10.96 13.62
C VAL A 4 -43.14 10.27 14.33
N ILE A 5 -43.41 9.59 15.44
CA ILE A 5 -42.41 8.82 16.19
C ILE A 5 -41.95 7.60 15.38
N ILE A 6 -42.89 6.88 14.75
CA ILE A 6 -42.58 5.71 13.91
C ILE A 6 -41.72 6.14 12.71
N LEU A 7 -42.06 7.25 12.05
CA LEU A 7 -41.28 7.76 10.92
C LEU A 7 -39.86 8.18 11.35
N GLY A 8 -39.72 8.80 12.52
CA GLY A 8 -38.43 9.19 13.09
C GLY A 8 -37.53 7.98 13.42
N VAL A 9 -38.10 6.91 13.96
CA VAL A 9 -37.35 5.68 14.28
C VAL A 9 -36.90 4.95 13.01
N ILE A 10 -37.74 4.91 11.96
CA ILE A 10 -37.35 4.32 10.67
C ILE A 10 -36.17 5.09 10.06
N ILE A 11 -36.23 6.43 10.08
CA ILE A 11 -35.13 7.28 9.59
C ILE A 11 -33.86 7.04 10.40
N LEU A 12 -33.96 6.92 11.73
CA LEU A 12 -32.82 6.65 12.60
C LEU A 12 -32.17 5.29 12.29
N ILE A 13 -32.96 4.23 12.08
CA ILE A 13 -32.46 2.89 11.74
C ILE A 13 -31.78 2.90 10.37
N LEU A 14 -32.35 3.62 9.39
CA LEU A 14 -31.74 3.76 8.07
C LEU A 14 -30.39 4.50 8.12
N ILE A 15 -30.28 5.54 8.97
CA ILE A 15 -29.02 6.26 9.19
C ILE A 15 -27.97 5.35 9.85
N ILE A 16 -28.35 4.63 10.90
CA ILE A 16 -27.44 3.72 11.61
C ILE A 16 -26.97 2.59 10.66
N GLY A 17 -27.89 2.01 9.88
CA GLY A 17 -27.55 0.99 8.90
C GLY A 17 -26.59 1.48 7.81
N PHE A 18 -26.77 2.72 7.34
CA PHE A 18 -25.88 3.33 6.34
C PHE A 18 -24.48 3.64 6.90
N VAL A 19 -24.36 3.95 8.20
CA VAL A 19 -23.07 4.19 8.86
C VAL A 19 -22.28 2.89 9.09
N ILE A 20 -22.96 1.78 9.40
CA ILE A 20 -22.32 0.47 9.66
C ILE A 20 -21.96 -0.28 8.36
N LEU A 21 -22.69 -0.05 7.27
CA LEU A 21 -22.45 -0.66 5.95
C LEU A 21 -21.53 0.15 5.05
N LYS A 22 -20.77 1.12 5.59
CA LYS A 22 -19.69 1.71 4.82
C LYS A 22 -18.57 0.67 4.82
N PRO A 23 -18.34 -0.09 3.71
CA PRO A 23 -17.10 -0.84 3.63
C PRO A 23 -16.00 0.21 3.84
N GLU A 24 -15.18 -0.01 4.86
CA GLU A 24 -13.92 0.69 4.98
C GLU A 24 -13.26 0.45 3.62
N LYS A 25 -13.24 1.50 2.78
CA LYS A 25 -12.58 1.42 1.49
C LYS A 25 -11.21 0.88 1.82
N GLU A 26 -10.94 -0.36 1.45
CA GLU A 26 -9.59 -0.87 1.31
C GLU A 26 -8.87 0.21 0.49
N GLN A 27 -7.97 0.90 1.18
CA GLN A 27 -7.47 2.22 0.82
C GLN A 27 -6.58 2.12 -0.42
N VAL A 28 -7.19 2.02 -1.60
CA VAL A 28 -6.56 2.41 -2.86
C VAL A 28 -6.53 3.94 -2.88
N SER A 29 -5.49 4.48 -2.24
CA SER A 29 -5.11 5.89 -2.32
C SER A 29 -3.58 5.97 -2.21
N GLY A 30 -2.90 5.77 -3.34
CA GLY A 30 -1.47 6.06 -3.51
C GLY A 30 -0.48 5.07 -2.89
N GLY A 31 -0.94 3.98 -2.27
CA GLY A 31 -0.10 2.92 -1.71
C GLY A 31 -0.24 1.62 -2.50
N ILE A 32 0.89 1.00 -2.83
CA ILE A 32 0.98 -0.34 -3.41
C ILE A 32 0.13 -1.38 -2.65
N SER A 33 -0.55 -2.26 -3.38
CA SER A 33 -1.43 -3.28 -2.77
C SER A 33 -0.62 -4.33 -1.99
N LEU A 34 -1.27 -5.04 -1.06
CA LEU A 34 -0.61 -6.13 -0.33
C LEU A 34 -0.16 -7.23 -1.30
N GLU A 35 -1.00 -7.59 -2.26
CA GLU A 35 -0.71 -8.59 -3.29
C GLU A 35 0.53 -8.19 -4.11
N GLU A 36 0.64 -6.93 -4.54
CA GLU A 36 1.79 -6.48 -5.32
C GLU A 36 3.08 -6.44 -4.47
N LYS A 37 2.97 -6.13 -3.17
CA LYS A 37 4.11 -6.26 -2.24
C LYS A 37 4.60 -7.70 -2.13
N GLU A 38 3.68 -8.67 -2.06
CA GLU A 38 4.01 -10.09 -2.00
C GLU A 38 4.70 -10.55 -3.30
N MET A 39 4.24 -10.07 -4.47
CA MET A 39 4.89 -10.33 -5.76
C MET A 39 6.32 -9.75 -5.82
N ILE A 40 6.51 -8.52 -5.34
CA ILE A 40 7.83 -7.89 -5.25
C ILE A 40 8.76 -8.70 -4.35
N ASP A 41 8.27 -9.09 -3.16
CA ASP A 41 9.10 -9.83 -2.20
C ASP A 41 9.47 -11.22 -2.76
N ALA A 42 8.58 -11.89 -3.48
CA ALA A 42 8.88 -13.14 -4.19
C ALA A 42 9.94 -12.94 -5.29
N TRP A 43 9.77 -11.92 -6.13
CA TRP A 43 10.72 -11.58 -7.19
C TRP A 43 12.13 -11.28 -6.64
N ILE A 44 12.23 -10.57 -5.52
CA ILE A 44 13.52 -10.31 -4.84
C ILE A 44 14.22 -11.62 -4.48
N ILE A 45 13.48 -12.57 -3.89
CA ILE A 45 14.02 -13.86 -3.44
C ILE A 45 14.45 -14.72 -4.63
N GLU A 46 13.61 -14.82 -5.66
CA GLU A 46 13.86 -15.64 -6.85
C GLU A 46 15.10 -15.20 -7.64
N ASN A 47 15.37 -13.89 -7.64
CA ASN A 47 16.47 -13.30 -8.42
C ASN A 47 17.75 -13.05 -7.60
N ASP A 48 17.82 -13.55 -6.35
CA ASP A 48 18.92 -13.32 -5.41
C ASP A 48 19.30 -11.83 -5.26
N LEU A 49 18.29 -10.97 -5.20
CA LEU A 49 18.45 -9.52 -5.03
C LEU A 49 18.56 -9.15 -3.55
N ASN A 50 19.00 -7.93 -3.27
CA ASN A 50 18.92 -7.38 -1.93
C ASN A 50 17.48 -6.97 -1.59
N GLN A 51 17.24 -6.60 -0.33
CA GLN A 51 15.93 -6.23 0.19
C GLN A 51 15.26 -5.03 -0.50
N TYR A 52 16.00 -4.28 -1.33
CA TYR A 52 15.54 -3.11 -2.07
C TYR A 52 15.36 -3.38 -3.57
N GLY A 53 15.50 -4.64 -4.01
CA GLY A 53 15.41 -5.00 -5.44
C GLY A 53 16.63 -4.64 -6.27
N ASP A 54 17.77 -4.33 -5.64
CA ASP A 54 19.05 -4.08 -6.30
C ASP A 54 19.95 -5.33 -6.25
N PRO A 55 21.05 -5.40 -7.04
CA PRO A 55 22.02 -6.49 -6.92
C PRO A 55 22.51 -6.68 -5.49
N LYS A 56 22.70 -7.94 -5.06
CA LYS A 56 23.04 -8.32 -3.68
C LYS A 56 24.27 -7.60 -3.11
N ASP A 57 25.27 -7.37 -3.96
CA ASP A 57 26.54 -6.74 -3.58
C ASP A 57 26.52 -5.21 -3.64
N THR A 58 25.33 -4.60 -3.78
CA THR A 58 25.18 -3.15 -3.81
C THR A 58 25.52 -2.54 -2.45
N VAL A 59 26.40 -1.54 -2.45
CA VAL A 59 26.80 -0.78 -1.25
C VAL A 59 26.21 0.62 -1.31
N TYR A 60 25.47 1.02 -0.27
CA TYR A 60 24.90 2.37 -0.15
C TYR A 60 25.79 3.24 0.74
N MET A 61 26.19 4.40 0.23
CA MET A 61 27.11 5.32 0.92
C MET A 61 26.57 5.80 2.30
N GLY A 62 25.24 5.81 2.48
CA GLY A 62 24.54 6.11 3.74
C GLY A 62 23.90 4.89 4.44
N GLY A 63 24.28 3.67 4.07
CA GLY A 63 23.77 2.41 4.64
C GLY A 63 22.46 1.90 4.01
N THR A 64 21.56 2.79 3.58
CA THR A 64 20.30 2.44 2.88
C THR A 64 20.02 3.42 1.75
N PRO A 65 19.36 3.00 0.64
CA PRO A 65 18.94 3.93 -0.41
C PRO A 65 17.71 4.75 -0.04
N LEU A 66 17.08 4.45 1.10
CA LEU A 66 15.80 5.03 1.50
C LEU A 66 15.91 6.43 2.09
N PHE A 67 17.13 6.95 2.30
CA PHE A 67 17.37 8.27 2.88
C PHE A 67 18.23 9.12 1.95
N ASP A 68 17.72 10.30 1.57
CA ASP A 68 18.48 11.29 0.82
C ASP A 68 19.11 12.31 1.77
N GLU A 69 20.41 12.18 2.00
CA GLU A 69 21.17 13.08 2.89
C GLU A 69 21.19 14.55 2.42
N LYS A 70 20.97 14.81 1.13
CA LYS A 70 20.96 16.18 0.60
C LYS A 70 19.68 16.90 0.97
N THR A 71 18.56 16.19 0.98
CA THR A 71 17.23 16.75 1.24
C THR A 71 16.73 16.46 2.66
N GLY A 72 17.31 15.48 3.35
CA GLY A 72 16.87 14.99 4.65
C GLY A 72 15.56 14.19 4.58
N GLN A 73 15.13 13.76 3.39
CA GLN A 73 13.87 13.05 3.20
C GLN A 73 14.10 11.53 3.15
N SER A 74 13.12 10.78 3.66
CA SER A 74 13.07 9.32 3.52
C SER A 74 11.90 8.91 2.65
N ILE A 75 12.05 7.79 1.95
CA ILE A 75 10.99 7.15 1.16
C ILE A 75 10.72 5.72 1.66
N ASP A 76 9.53 5.20 1.34
CA ASP A 76 9.19 3.80 1.64
C ASP A 76 9.99 2.81 0.78
N LYS A 77 10.19 1.58 1.28
CA LYS A 77 10.86 0.49 0.56
C LYS A 77 10.22 0.23 -0.79
N TYR A 78 8.89 0.07 -0.82
CA TYR A 78 8.19 -0.28 -2.05
C TYR A 78 8.06 0.92 -2.99
N GLU A 79 8.03 2.15 -2.45
CA GLU A 79 8.16 3.37 -3.27
C GLU A 79 9.51 3.42 -4.00
N TYR A 80 10.61 3.12 -3.32
CA TYR A 80 11.93 3.02 -3.95
C TYR A 80 11.96 1.95 -5.06
N ILE A 81 11.43 0.76 -4.79
CA ILE A 81 11.41 -0.35 -5.75
C ILE A 81 10.60 0.03 -6.99
N LEU A 82 9.39 0.57 -6.82
CA LEU A 82 8.55 1.02 -7.92
C LEU A 82 9.20 2.12 -8.77
N LYS A 83 9.95 3.02 -8.11
CA LYS A 83 10.67 4.10 -8.80
C LYS A 83 11.83 3.59 -9.65
N ASN A 84 12.54 2.55 -9.21
CA ASN A 84 13.71 2.01 -9.93
C ASN A 84 13.36 0.91 -10.93
N HIS A 85 12.21 0.26 -10.76
CA HIS A 85 11.72 -0.81 -11.63
C HIS A 85 10.32 -0.46 -12.18
N PRO A 86 10.20 0.61 -12.99
CA PRO A 86 8.90 1.08 -13.48
C PRO A 86 8.23 0.12 -14.49
N ASP A 87 8.98 -0.85 -15.01
CA ASP A 87 8.52 -1.93 -15.87
C ASP A 87 7.88 -3.10 -15.11
N GLY A 88 8.02 -3.14 -13.78
CA GLY A 88 7.38 -4.13 -12.91
C GLY A 88 7.78 -5.58 -13.21
N PRO A 89 9.08 -5.95 -13.08
CA PRO A 89 9.57 -7.29 -13.42
C PRO A 89 8.90 -8.42 -12.62
N TRP A 90 8.35 -8.13 -11.43
CA TRP A 90 7.57 -9.09 -10.63
C TRP A 90 6.26 -9.53 -11.29
N PHE A 91 5.75 -8.83 -12.31
CA PHE A 91 4.63 -9.32 -13.11
C PHE A 91 5.02 -10.43 -14.12
N SER A 92 6.32 -10.70 -14.25
CA SER A 92 6.87 -11.76 -15.13
C SER A 92 7.47 -12.95 -14.38
N SER A 93 7.53 -12.90 -13.04
CA SER A 93 7.84 -14.06 -12.21
C SER A 93 6.64 -15.01 -12.24
N ASN A 94 6.86 -16.28 -12.62
CA ASN A 94 5.83 -17.25 -12.97
C ASN A 94 6.01 -18.54 -12.15
#